data_AF-A0A965RE60-F1
#
_entry.id   AF-A0A965RE60-F1
#
_cell.length_a   1.000
_cell.length_b   1.000
_cell.length_c   1.000
_cell.angle_alpha   90.00
_cell.angle_beta   90.00
_cell.angle_gamma   90.00
#
_symmetry.space_group_name_H-M   'P 1'
#
loop_
_entity.id
_entity.type
_entity.pdbx_description
1 polymer ?
#
loop_
_entity_poly.entity_id
_entity_poly.type
_entity_poly.pdbx_seq_one_letter_code
_entity_poly.pdbx_strand_id
1 'polypeptide(L)'
;MSSTSEARINIRIPSAKEDKAITAAALSDPDALPLSAQQLNAMVPVRNLRGRPPSERKKLLISVRYSPEVIEYFKSTGEGWQSRMDSVLRQFVFEQTHTAVPPPTIPP
;
A
#
# COMPACT_ATOMS: atom_id res chain seq x y z
N MET A 1 23.81 15.36 -9.83
CA MET A 1 22.74 15.55 -10.85
C MET A 1 22.47 14.20 -11.48
N SER A 2 21.52 13.44 -10.95
CA SER A 2 21.26 12.06 -11.39
C SER A 2 20.14 12.06 -12.43
N SER A 3 20.53 11.81 -13.67
CA SER A 3 19.62 11.64 -14.81
C SER A 3 18.75 10.40 -14.59
N THR A 4 17.45 10.61 -14.37
CA THR A 4 16.46 9.52 -14.34
C THR A 4 15.94 9.36 -15.76
N SER A 5 16.34 8.29 -16.43
CA SER A 5 15.87 7.94 -17.78
C SER A 5 14.42 7.47 -17.72
N GLU A 6 13.49 8.23 -18.31
CA GLU A 6 12.11 7.80 -18.53
C GLU A 6 12.09 6.62 -19.51
N ALA A 7 11.56 5.48 -19.07
CA ALA A 7 11.35 4.32 -19.93
C ALA A 7 10.28 4.65 -21.00
N ARG A 8 10.69 4.77 -22.27
CA ARG A 8 9.77 4.93 -23.39
C ARG A 8 9.06 3.60 -23.64
N ILE A 9 7.77 3.51 -23.33
CA ILE A 9 6.94 2.37 -23.71
C ILE A 9 6.74 2.43 -25.22
N ASN A 10 7.27 1.45 -25.95
CA ASN A 10 7.16 1.38 -27.42
C ASN A 10 5.80 0.77 -27.81
N ILE A 11 4.76 1.58 -27.88
CA ILE A 11 3.40 1.15 -28.25
C ILE A 11 3.20 1.32 -29.76
N ARG A 12 2.93 0.21 -30.48
CA ARG A 12 2.53 0.26 -31.90
C ARG A 12 1.02 0.49 -31.99
N ILE A 13 0.63 1.69 -32.41
CA ILE A 13 -0.76 2.06 -32.67
C ILE A 13 -1.14 1.51 -34.06
N PRO A 14 -2.28 0.81 -34.22
CA PRO A 14 -2.72 0.35 -35.53
C PRO A 14 -3.06 1.52 -36.46
N SER A 15 -2.95 1.28 -37.77
CA SER A 15 -3.46 2.21 -38.78
C SER A 15 -4.99 2.17 -38.86
N ALA A 16 -5.61 3.22 -39.40
CA ALA A 16 -7.07 3.28 -39.55
C ALA A 16 -7.67 2.09 -40.34
N LYS A 17 -6.91 1.54 -41.30
CA LYS A 17 -7.32 0.33 -42.06
C LYS A 17 -7.31 -0.91 -41.17
N GLU A 18 -6.28 -1.07 -40.35
CA GLU A 18 -6.15 -2.17 -39.39
C GLU A 18 -7.22 -2.06 -38.30
N ASP A 19 -7.46 -0.86 -37.74
CA ASP A 19 -8.53 -0.62 -36.74
C ASP A 19 -9.92 -0.98 -37.26
N LYS A 20 -10.22 -0.63 -38.52
CA LYS A 20 -11.50 -1.02 -39.15
C LYS A 20 -11.63 -2.53 -39.27
N ALA A 21 -10.55 -3.23 -39.62
CA ALA A 21 -10.54 -4.70 -39.71
C ALA A 21 -10.73 -5.34 -38.34
N ILE A 22 -10.05 -4.83 -37.30
CA ILE A 22 -10.19 -5.27 -35.90
C ILE A 22 -11.64 -5.09 -35.42
N THR A 23 -12.23 -3.92 -35.69
CA THR A 23 -13.60 -3.61 -35.28
C THR A 23 -14.62 -4.51 -36.00
N ALA A 24 -14.44 -4.76 -37.29
CA ALA A 24 -15.33 -5.65 -38.05
C ALA A 24 -15.26 -7.09 -37.55
N ALA A 25 -14.05 -7.59 -37.21
CA ALA A 25 -13.88 -8.91 -36.63
C ALA A 25 -14.58 -9.03 -35.27
N ALA A 26 -14.43 -8.04 -34.39
CA ALA A 26 -15.09 -8.03 -33.08
C ALA A 26 -16.62 -7.99 -33.20
N LEU A 27 -17.19 -7.27 -34.18
CA LEU A 27 -18.63 -7.24 -34.41
C LEU A 27 -19.19 -8.54 -35.00
N SER A 28 -18.35 -9.34 -35.67
CA SER A 28 -18.75 -10.64 -36.23
C SER A 28 -18.77 -11.77 -35.20
N ASP A 29 -18.12 -11.58 -34.04
CA ASP A 29 -18.05 -12.54 -32.94
C ASP A 29 -19.09 -12.18 -31.85
N PRO A 30 -20.18 -12.97 -31.71
CA PRO A 30 -21.21 -12.68 -30.70
C PRO A 30 -20.72 -12.72 -29.25
N ASP A 31 -19.66 -13.48 -28.95
CA ASP A 31 -19.14 -13.65 -27.59
C ASP A 31 -18.06 -12.61 -27.23
N ALA A 32 -17.56 -11.85 -28.23
CA ALA A 32 -16.49 -10.88 -28.07
C ALA A 32 -16.86 -9.47 -28.59
N LEU A 33 -18.13 -9.09 -28.47
CA LEU A 33 -18.61 -7.78 -28.90
C LEU A 33 -17.91 -6.62 -28.15
N PRO A 34 -17.56 -5.53 -28.84
CA PRO A 34 -17.03 -4.34 -28.19
C PRO A 34 -18.10 -3.68 -27.31
N LEU A 35 -17.66 -3.03 -26.24
CA LEU A 35 -18.55 -2.27 -25.37
C LEU A 35 -19.23 -1.13 -26.14
N SER A 36 -20.54 -0.96 -25.91
CA SER A 36 -21.26 0.23 -26.36
C SER A 36 -20.78 1.48 -25.63
N ALA A 37 -20.97 2.65 -26.23
CA ALA A 37 -20.64 3.93 -25.60
C ALA A 37 -21.33 4.11 -24.23
N GLN A 38 -22.57 3.64 -24.09
CA GLN A 38 -23.30 3.71 -22.82
C GLN A 38 -22.66 2.82 -21.75
N GLN A 39 -22.29 1.59 -22.09
CA GLN A 39 -21.60 0.68 -21.17
C GLN A 39 -20.23 1.22 -20.77
N LEU A 40 -19.48 1.78 -21.73
CA LEU A 40 -18.16 2.35 -21.49
C LEU A 40 -18.24 3.57 -20.56
N ASN A 41 -19.22 4.45 -20.76
CA ASN A 41 -19.49 5.59 -19.87
C ASN A 41 -19.95 5.18 -18.47
N ALA A 42 -20.59 4.02 -18.33
CA ALA A 42 -21.01 3.48 -17.04
C ALA A 42 -19.88 2.79 -16.26
N MET A 43 -18.72 2.57 -16.87
CA MET A 43 -17.58 1.95 -16.18
C MET A 43 -17.01 2.87 -15.09
N VAL A 44 -16.60 2.27 -13.98
CA VAL A 44 -15.88 2.96 -12.91
C VAL A 44 -14.40 3.00 -13.27
N PRO A 45 -13.77 4.19 -13.42
CA PRO A 45 -12.34 4.29 -13.65
C PRO A 45 -11.56 3.51 -12.60
N VAL A 46 -10.53 2.76 -12.98
CA VAL A 46 -9.71 1.97 -12.04
C VAL A 46 -9.13 2.84 -10.92
N ARG A 47 -8.82 4.11 -11.18
CA ARG A 47 -8.39 5.08 -10.17
C ARG A 47 -9.42 5.30 -9.04
N ASN A 48 -10.71 5.07 -9.31
CA ASN A 48 -11.81 5.21 -8.36
C ASN A 48 -12.02 3.92 -7.55
N LEU A 49 -11.50 2.78 -8.02
CA LEU A 49 -11.41 1.55 -7.24
C LEU A 49 -10.26 1.71 -6.24
N ARG A 50 -10.51 2.42 -5.13
CA ARG A 50 -9.56 2.43 -4.00
C ARG A 50 -9.41 0.99 -3.51
N GLY A 51 -8.17 0.55 -3.34
CA GLY A 51 -7.85 -0.73 -2.71
C GLY A 51 -8.34 -0.80 -1.26
N ARG A 52 -7.88 -1.81 -0.50
CA ARG A 52 -8.24 -1.99 0.91
C ARG A 52 -8.25 -0.63 1.64
N PRO A 53 -9.32 -0.31 2.38
CA PRO A 53 -9.39 0.93 3.14
C PRO A 53 -8.12 1.13 3.99
N PRO A 54 -7.56 2.34 4.03
CA PRO A 54 -6.39 2.61 4.85
C PRO A 54 -6.74 2.30 6.32
N SER A 55 -5.91 1.51 6.99
CA SER A 55 -6.05 1.29 8.44
C SER A 55 -6.05 2.64 9.16
N GLU A 56 -6.98 2.83 10.10
CA GLU A 56 -7.07 4.05 10.92
C GLU A 56 -5.83 4.25 11.79
N ARG A 57 -5.17 3.15 12.20
CA ARG A 57 -3.95 3.17 13.03
C ARG A 57 -2.84 2.41 12.33
N LYS A 58 -2.07 3.11 11.49
CA LYS A 58 -0.92 2.54 10.77
C LYS A 58 0.33 2.56 11.64
N LYS A 59 1.17 1.54 11.51
CA LYS A 59 2.55 1.60 12.00
C LYS A 59 3.28 2.73 11.28
N LEU A 60 3.99 3.56 12.01
CA LEU A 60 4.81 4.64 11.44
C LEU A 60 6.19 4.07 11.10
N LEU A 61 6.65 4.32 9.87
CA LEU A 61 8.01 4.01 9.46
C LEU A 61 8.91 5.17 9.89
N ILE A 62 9.78 4.93 10.87
CA ILE A 62 10.75 5.91 11.35
C ILE A 62 12.16 5.31 11.32
N SER A 63 13.17 6.15 11.12
CA SER A 63 14.58 5.76 11.22
C SER A 63 15.05 5.98 12.65
N VAL A 64 15.35 4.88 13.36
CA VAL A 64 15.80 4.90 14.77
C VAL A 64 17.10 4.12 14.88
N ARG A 65 18.02 4.62 15.71
CA ARG A 65 19.25 3.90 16.08
C ARG A 65 19.02 3.21 17.42
N TYR A 66 19.28 1.92 17.46
CA TYR A 66 19.25 1.11 18.67
C TYR A 66 20.67 0.70 19.04
N SER A 67 20.91 0.40 20.32
CA SER A 67 22.19 -0.16 20.75
C SER A 67 22.44 -1.53 20.09
N PRO A 68 23.71 -1.87 19.75
CA PRO A 68 24.04 -3.12 19.08
C PRO A 68 23.51 -4.37 19.79
N GLU A 69 23.66 -4.44 21.11
CA GLU A 69 23.26 -5.58 21.94
C GLU A 69 21.75 -5.85 21.89
N VAL A 70 20.93 -4.81 21.74
CA VAL A 70 19.47 -4.94 21.61
C VAL A 70 19.14 -5.57 20.26
N ILE A 71 19.78 -5.10 19.19
CA ILE A 71 19.54 -5.61 17.84
C ILE A 71 20.05 -7.04 17.70
N GLU A 72 21.23 -7.34 18.25
CA GLU A 72 21.80 -8.70 18.25
C GLU A 72 20.89 -9.68 18.98
N TYR A 73 20.42 -9.31 20.18
CA TYR A 73 19.48 -10.12 20.94
C TYR A 73 18.23 -10.43 20.12
N PHE A 74 17.51 -9.41 19.62
CA PHE A 74 16.27 -9.67 18.90
C PHE A 74 16.51 -10.42 17.59
N LYS A 75 17.55 -10.11 16.82
CA LYS A 75 17.87 -10.86 15.59
C LYS A 75 18.15 -12.34 15.87
N SER A 76 18.81 -12.66 16.99
CA SER A 76 19.05 -14.06 17.38
C SER A 76 17.76 -14.84 17.60
N THR A 77 16.64 -14.16 17.84
CA THR A 77 15.32 -14.78 18.04
C THR A 77 14.63 -15.22 16.72
N GLY A 78 15.29 -15.02 15.57
CA GLY A 78 14.88 -15.54 14.27
C GLY A 78 13.88 -14.67 13.51
N GLU A 79 13.10 -15.31 12.64
CA GLU A 79 12.08 -14.62 11.85
C GLU A 79 11.07 -13.90 12.75
N GLY A 80 10.64 -12.70 12.32
CA GLY A 80 9.70 -11.89 13.09
C GLY A 80 10.31 -11.14 14.28
N TRP A 81 11.63 -11.07 14.41
CA TRP A 81 12.30 -10.35 15.50
C TRP A 81 11.84 -8.89 15.65
N GLN A 82 11.56 -8.18 14.55
CA GLN A 82 11.04 -6.81 14.59
C GLN A 82 9.64 -6.73 15.22
N SER A 83 8.76 -7.69 14.89
CA SER A 83 7.43 -7.78 15.51
C SER A 83 7.54 -8.10 17.00
N ARG A 84 8.48 -8.97 17.38
CA ARG A 84 8.75 -9.30 18.79
C ARG A 84 9.26 -8.08 19.56
N MET A 85 10.16 -7.30 18.96
CA MET A 85 10.65 -6.04 19.53
C MET A 85 9.52 -5.01 19.70
N ASP A 86 8.65 -4.84 18.70
CA ASP A 86 7.46 -3.96 18.78
C ASP A 86 6.53 -4.38 19.94
N SER A 87 6.30 -5.68 20.15
CA SER A 87 5.49 -6.17 21.28
C SER A 87 6.08 -5.81 22.65
N VAL A 88 7.41 -5.94 22.83
CA VAL A 88 8.08 -5.57 24.09
C VAL A 88 7.95 -4.06 24.35
N LEU A 89 8.17 -3.23 23.32
CA LEU A 89 8.02 -1.78 23.45
C LEU A 89 6.58 -1.37 23.81
N ARG A 90 5.58 -2.06 23.24
CA ARG A 90 4.17 -1.83 23.59
C ARG A 90 3.86 -2.21 25.03
N GLN A 91 4.39 -3.33 25.50
CA GLN A 91 4.20 -3.75 26.88
C GLN A 91 4.80 -2.73 27.85
N PHE A 92 6.02 -2.25 27.58
CA PHE A 92 6.65 -1.19 28.39
C PHE A 92 5.78 0.08 28.46
N VAL A 93 5.22 0.52 27.32
CA VAL A 93 4.31 1.68 27.29
C VAL A 93 3.03 1.42 28.09
N PHE A 94 2.47 0.21 28.00
CA PHE A 94 1.28 -0.18 28.76
C PHE A 94 1.55 -0.14 30.27
N GLU A 95 2.63 -0.76 30.73
CA GLU A 95 3.01 -0.78 32.16
C GLU A 95 3.22 0.63 32.71
N GLN A 96 3.89 1.50 31.96
CA GLN A 96 4.17 2.86 32.41
C GLN A 96 2.91 3.74 32.47
N THR A 97 1.95 3.51 31.58
CA THR A 97 0.69 4.27 31.56
C THR A 97 -0.31 3.78 32.61
N HIS A 98 -0.22 2.51 33.03
CA HIS A 98 -1.13 1.92 34.02
C HIS A 98 -0.60 1.95 35.45
N THR A 99 0.71 2.09 35.66
CA THR A 99 1.34 2.19 36.99
C THR A 99 1.33 3.63 37.54
N ALA A 100 1.02 4.63 36.72
CA ALA A 100 0.92 6.02 37.14
C ALA A 100 -0.33 6.26 38.02
N VAL A 101 -0.21 5.95 39.32
CA VAL A 101 -1.10 6.48 40.36
C VAL A 101 -1.04 8.01 40.28
N PRO A 102 -2.16 8.73 40.08
CA PRO A 102 -2.14 10.19 40.08
C PRO A 102 -1.69 10.69 41.47
N PRO A 103 -0.85 11.74 41.55
CA PRO A 103 -0.36 12.24 42.83
C PRO A 103 -1.54 12.65 43.74
N PRO A 104 -1.48 12.39 45.07
CA PRO A 104 -2.51 12.86 45.98
C PRO A 104 -2.59 14.38 45.87
N THR A 105 -3.73 14.89 45.41
CA THR A 105 -4.02 16.32 45.39
C THR A 105 -4.18 16.76 46.83
N ILE A 106 -3.16 17.42 47.40
CA ILE A 106 -3.27 18.13 48.68
C ILE A 106 -3.88 19.50 48.35
N PRO A 107 -5.12 19.82 48.78
CA PRO A 107 -5.70 21.14 48.58
C PRO A 107 -4.96 22.20 49.44
N PRO A 108 -5.03 23.49 49.04
CA PRO A 108 -4.25 24.58 49.65
C PRO A 108 -4.59 24.85 51.12
#